data_AF-A0A5M9JYP0-F1
#
_entry.id   AF-A0A5M9JYP0-F1
#
_cell.length_a   1.000
_cell.length_b   1.000
_cell.length_c   1.000
_cell.angle_alpha   90.00
_cell.angle_beta   90.00
_cell.angle_gamma   90.00
#
_symmetry.space_group_name_H-M   'P 1'
#
loop_
_entity.id
_entity.type
_entity.pdbx_description
1 polymer ?
#
loop_
_entity_poly.entity_id
_entity_poly.type
_entity_poly.pdbx_seq_one_letter_code
_entity_poly.pdbx_strand_id
1 'polypeptide(L)'
;MLADDPELILKIKGCLWAVGNVGSMELGAPFLEESDVVEHIVKIAESHPIMSLRGTAFFVLGLISRSVHGLEILSEHGWDSHTTNLGVSLGLCIPQDLTKFFSYQPWEHKTISDIVITEEEKMEIEAARVDDDETNQRILELVENLGNMILHKKAIGELIAIKENKGHAFKQVRLFKKVMVLLEYHHFRLPMRRFVIELFEKRVLRLIVLEEDSDDEEVVGRGGSGANEGRVEEGLEVEGEEDSDSEGVRTERQRSVTDIGAVANEAINASI
;
A
#
# COMPACT_ATOMS: atom_id res chain seq x y z
N MET A 1 0.16 -2.95 -20.38
CA MET A 1 -0.65 -3.26 -19.18
C MET A 1 -1.33 -4.62 -19.37
N LEU A 2 -0.59 -5.72 -19.26
CA LEU A 2 -1.13 -7.10 -19.24
C LEU A 2 -1.17 -7.67 -17.81
N ALA A 3 -0.63 -6.94 -16.84
CA ALA A 3 -0.54 -7.36 -15.44
C ALA A 3 -1.81 -7.06 -14.62
N ASP A 4 -2.76 -6.32 -15.20
CA ASP A 4 -3.92 -5.79 -14.47
C ASP A 4 -5.20 -6.62 -14.64
N ASP A 5 -5.19 -7.65 -15.50
CA ASP A 5 -6.32 -8.57 -15.68
C ASP A 5 -6.04 -9.93 -15.00
N PRO A 6 -6.57 -10.16 -13.78
CA PRO A 6 -6.38 -11.41 -13.06
C PRO A 6 -7.05 -12.61 -13.76
N GLU A 7 -8.12 -12.40 -14.52
CA GLU A 7 -8.83 -13.48 -15.22
C GLU A 7 -7.98 -14.01 -16.38
N LEU A 8 -7.33 -13.10 -17.13
CA LEU A 8 -6.40 -13.47 -18.19
C LEU A 8 -5.21 -14.27 -17.64
N ILE A 9 -4.62 -13.83 -16.52
CA ILE A 9 -3.50 -14.55 -15.88
C ILE A 9 -3.93 -15.97 -15.48
N LEU A 10 -5.15 -16.13 -14.96
CA LEU A 10 -5.68 -17.44 -14.59
C LEU A 10 -5.86 -18.33 -15.82
N LYS A 11 -6.40 -17.80 -16.92
CA LYS A 11 -6.55 -18.54 -18.19
C LYS A 11 -5.20 -18.99 -18.74
N ILE A 12 -4.19 -18.10 -18.75
CA ILE A 12 -2.83 -18.45 -19.20
C ILE A 12 -2.23 -19.57 -18.35
N LYS A 13 -2.36 -19.50 -17.02
CA LYS A 13 -1.90 -20.59 -16.12
C LYS A 13 -2.61 -21.91 -16.43
N GLY A 14 -3.92 -21.86 -16.66
CA GLY A 14 -4.70 -23.04 -17.07
C GLY A 14 -4.20 -23.65 -18.38
N CYS A 15 -3.96 -22.82 -19.39
CA CYS A 15 -3.41 -23.27 -20.68
C CYS A 15 -2.01 -23.87 -20.54
N LEU A 16 -1.12 -23.24 -19.75
CA LEU A 16 0.21 -23.77 -19.47
C LEU A 16 0.14 -25.18 -18.85
N TRP A 17 -0.72 -25.39 -17.86
CA TRP A 17 -0.93 -26.71 -17.26
C TRP A 17 -1.49 -27.73 -18.25
N ALA A 18 -2.45 -27.33 -19.09
CA ALA A 18 -3.01 -28.20 -20.12
C ALA A 18 -1.93 -28.67 -21.11
N VAL A 19 -1.13 -27.74 -21.63
CA VAL A 19 -0.01 -28.03 -22.53
C VAL A 19 1.02 -28.94 -21.86
N GLY A 20 1.38 -28.68 -20.61
CA GLY A 20 2.30 -29.53 -19.85
C GLY A 20 1.82 -30.97 -19.73
N ASN A 21 0.54 -31.18 -19.43
CA ASN A 21 -0.03 -32.53 -19.32
C ASN A 21 -0.03 -33.25 -20.68
N VAL A 22 -0.34 -32.55 -21.78
CA VAL A 22 -0.25 -33.11 -23.13
C VAL A 22 1.20 -33.50 -23.45
N GLY A 23 2.16 -32.60 -23.19
CA GLY A 23 3.59 -32.82 -23.45
C GLY A 23 4.25 -33.87 -22.57
N SER A 24 3.64 -34.24 -21.44
CA SER A 24 4.11 -35.32 -20.57
C SER A 24 3.88 -36.73 -21.14
N MET A 25 3.03 -36.84 -22.16
CA MET A 25 2.72 -38.10 -22.85
C MET A 25 3.54 -38.21 -24.13
N GLU A 26 4.06 -39.40 -24.43
CA GLU A 26 4.84 -39.63 -25.67
C GLU A 26 4.03 -39.35 -26.96
N LEU A 27 2.71 -39.57 -26.93
CA LEU A 27 1.81 -39.26 -28.04
C LEU A 27 1.57 -37.75 -28.23
N GLY A 28 1.98 -36.92 -27.26
CA GLY A 28 1.89 -35.46 -27.33
C GLY A 28 3.03 -34.81 -28.12
N ALA A 29 4.05 -35.58 -28.51
CA ALA A 29 5.22 -35.11 -29.25
C ALA A 29 4.86 -34.30 -30.53
N PRO A 30 4.00 -34.79 -31.44
CA PRO A 30 3.68 -34.05 -32.67
C PRO A 30 3.06 -32.67 -32.40
N PHE A 31 2.26 -32.56 -31.33
CA PHE A 31 1.68 -31.28 -30.93
C PHE A 31 2.75 -30.29 -30.46
N LEU A 32 3.77 -30.75 -29.72
CA LEU A 32 4.85 -29.90 -29.24
C LEU A 32 5.74 -29.42 -30.39
N GLU A 33 6.03 -30.28 -31.37
CA GLU A 33 6.82 -29.93 -32.55
C GLU A 33 6.08 -28.95 -33.49
N GLU A 34 4.79 -29.19 -33.78
CA GLU A 34 4.05 -28.38 -34.75
C GLU A 34 3.70 -26.97 -34.26
N SER A 35 3.67 -26.76 -32.94
CA SER A 35 3.16 -25.52 -32.33
C SER A 35 4.24 -24.57 -31.81
N ASP A 36 5.51 -24.98 -31.75
CA ASP A 36 6.62 -24.22 -31.13
C ASP A 36 6.29 -23.69 -29.73
N VAL A 37 5.36 -24.35 -29.03
CA VAL A 37 4.82 -23.85 -27.75
C VAL A 37 5.87 -23.90 -26.64
N VAL A 38 6.82 -24.84 -26.72
CA VAL A 38 7.89 -25.02 -25.72
C VAL A 38 8.79 -23.79 -25.66
N GLU A 39 9.16 -23.21 -26.81
CA GLU A 39 9.97 -21.97 -26.88
C GLU A 39 9.28 -20.82 -26.12
N HIS A 40 7.97 -20.68 -26.31
CA HIS A 40 7.19 -19.65 -25.64
C HIS A 40 7.11 -19.87 -24.13
N ILE A 41 7.00 -21.11 -23.67
CA ILE A 41 7.00 -21.45 -22.24
C ILE A 41 8.37 -21.16 -21.62
N VAL A 42 9.47 -21.46 -22.32
CA VAL A 42 10.83 -21.10 -21.89
C VAL A 42 10.98 -19.59 -21.75
N LYS A 43 10.54 -18.80 -22.75
CA LYS A 43 10.54 -17.33 -22.68
C LYS A 43 9.74 -16.82 -21.48
N ILE A 44 8.59 -17.43 -21.17
CA ILE A 44 7.79 -17.08 -19.99
C ILE A 44 8.56 -17.38 -18.71
N ALA A 45 9.20 -18.55 -18.61
CA ALA A 45 9.97 -18.96 -17.44
C ALA A 45 11.14 -18.00 -17.16
N GLU A 46 11.83 -17.54 -18.19
CA GLU A 46 13.04 -16.73 -18.05
C GLU A 46 12.78 -15.23 -17.89
N SER A 47 11.82 -14.66 -18.63
CA SER A 47 11.73 -13.21 -18.80
C SER A 47 10.42 -12.57 -18.32
N HIS A 48 9.36 -13.33 -18.05
CA HIS A 48 8.03 -12.76 -17.82
C HIS A 48 7.96 -11.88 -16.55
N PRO A 49 7.40 -10.66 -16.57
CA PRO A 49 7.42 -9.77 -15.40
C PRO A 49 6.66 -10.32 -14.18
N ILE A 50 5.64 -11.13 -14.40
CA ILE A 50 4.83 -11.75 -13.34
C ILE A 50 5.50 -13.03 -12.84
N MET A 51 6.04 -12.99 -11.61
CA MET A 51 6.77 -14.12 -10.99
C MET A 51 5.94 -15.40 -10.87
N SER A 52 4.63 -15.27 -10.58
CA SER A 52 3.77 -16.44 -10.50
C SER A 52 3.60 -17.16 -11.85
N LEU A 53 3.74 -16.46 -12.98
CA LEU A 53 3.76 -17.08 -14.31
C LEU A 53 5.11 -17.74 -14.59
N ARG A 54 6.23 -17.09 -14.22
CA ARG A 54 7.57 -17.70 -14.33
C ARG A 54 7.63 -19.05 -13.61
N GLY A 55 7.17 -19.10 -12.36
CA GLY A 55 7.13 -20.34 -11.58
C GLY A 55 6.18 -21.40 -12.15
N THR A 56 5.03 -20.98 -12.72
CA THR A 56 4.12 -21.92 -13.38
C THR A 56 4.76 -22.54 -14.62
N ALA A 57 5.40 -21.72 -15.46
CA ALA A 57 6.11 -22.18 -16.64
C ALA A 57 7.26 -23.13 -16.27
N PHE A 58 8.04 -22.82 -15.21
CA PHE A 58 9.08 -23.70 -14.70
C PHE A 58 8.57 -25.11 -14.38
N PHE A 59 7.43 -25.23 -13.66
CA PHE A 59 6.84 -26.55 -13.37
C PHE A 59 6.32 -27.25 -14.63
N VAL A 60 5.76 -26.50 -15.57
CA VAL A 60 5.25 -27.04 -16.83
C VAL A 60 6.38 -27.59 -17.71
N LEU A 61 7.54 -26.92 -17.76
CA LEU A 61 8.73 -27.45 -18.45
C LEU A 61 9.17 -28.78 -17.82
N GLY A 62 9.16 -28.90 -16.49
CA GLY A 62 9.46 -30.16 -15.81
C GLY A 62 8.44 -31.27 -16.13
N LEU A 63 7.16 -30.90 -16.33
CA LEU A 63 6.12 -31.83 -16.74
C LEU A 63 6.32 -32.31 -18.19
N ILE A 64 6.68 -31.41 -19.10
CA ILE A 64 7.03 -31.73 -20.50
C ILE A 64 8.26 -32.64 -20.55
N SER A 65 9.25 -32.42 -19.68
CA SER A 65 10.48 -33.20 -19.67
C SER A 65 10.25 -34.67 -19.32
N ARG A 66 9.06 -35.10 -18.88
CA ARG A 66 8.73 -36.51 -18.61
C ARG A 66 8.68 -37.39 -19.87
N SER A 67 8.38 -36.83 -21.03
CA SER A 67 8.48 -37.56 -22.30
C SER A 67 9.91 -37.49 -22.83
N VAL A 68 10.39 -38.54 -23.49
CA VAL A 68 11.75 -38.55 -24.07
C VAL A 68 11.89 -37.45 -25.11
N HIS A 69 10.84 -37.29 -25.92
CA HIS A 69 10.84 -36.29 -26.97
C HIS A 69 10.72 -34.85 -26.42
N GLY A 70 9.89 -34.63 -25.38
CA GLY A 70 9.83 -33.34 -24.70
C GLY A 70 11.16 -32.94 -24.07
N LEU A 71 11.92 -33.91 -23.55
CA LEU A 71 13.28 -33.70 -23.06
C LEU A 71 14.25 -33.25 -24.17
N GLU A 72 14.17 -33.86 -25.35
CA GLU A 72 14.99 -33.47 -26.51
C GLU A 72 14.70 -32.02 -26.93
N ILE A 73 13.42 -31.66 -27.07
CA ILE A 73 13.00 -30.28 -27.40
C ILE A 73 13.51 -29.28 -26.36
N LEU A 74 13.43 -29.61 -25.07
CA LEU A 74 13.93 -28.73 -24.00
C LEU A 74 15.45 -28.53 -24.09
N SER A 75 16.20 -29.56 -24.45
CA SER A 75 17.66 -29.48 -24.61
C SER A 75 18.07 -28.51 -25.72
N GLU A 76 17.30 -28.43 -26.81
CA GLU A 76 17.51 -27.46 -27.89
C GLU A 76 17.31 -26.01 -27.42
N HIS A 77 16.47 -25.81 -26.40
CA HIS A 77 16.17 -24.51 -25.82
C HIS A 77 17.06 -24.15 -24.62
N GLY A 78 18.13 -24.92 -24.36
CA GLY A 78 19.06 -24.66 -23.27
C GLY A 78 18.54 -25.05 -21.89
N TRP A 79 17.60 -26.00 -21.82
CA TRP A 79 17.12 -26.60 -20.59
C TRP A 79 17.56 -28.05 -20.50
N ASP A 80 18.43 -28.34 -19.53
CA ASP A 80 18.96 -29.67 -19.32
C ASP A 80 18.01 -30.52 -18.49
N SER A 81 17.91 -31.80 -18.86
CA SER A 81 17.21 -32.82 -18.12
C SER A 81 18.00 -34.13 -18.19
N HIS A 82 17.73 -35.04 -17.27
CA HIS A 82 18.46 -36.31 -17.17
C HIS A 82 17.52 -37.50 -17.33
N THR A 83 18.00 -38.50 -18.07
CA THR A 83 17.42 -39.83 -18.11
C THR A 83 18.14 -40.77 -17.16
N THR A 84 17.42 -41.78 -16.67
CA THR A 84 18.02 -42.92 -15.98
C THR A 84 18.90 -43.73 -16.93
N ASN A 85 19.70 -44.65 -16.39
CA ASN A 85 20.50 -45.61 -17.19
C ASN A 85 19.65 -46.49 -18.12
N LEU A 86 18.34 -46.58 -17.87
CA LEU A 86 17.37 -47.32 -18.69
C LEU A 86 16.69 -46.43 -19.75
N GLY A 87 17.11 -45.17 -19.90
CA GLY A 87 16.54 -44.22 -20.86
C GLY A 87 15.22 -43.59 -20.43
N VAL A 88 14.72 -43.87 -19.22
CA VAL A 88 13.49 -43.27 -18.71
C VAL A 88 13.77 -41.87 -18.18
N SER A 89 13.02 -40.87 -18.64
CA SER A 89 13.12 -39.51 -18.13
C SER A 89 12.62 -39.38 -16.68
N LEU A 90 13.31 -38.55 -15.90
CA LEU A 90 12.98 -38.28 -14.50
C LEU A 90 11.91 -37.19 -14.32
N GLY A 91 11.56 -36.44 -15.37
CA GLY A 91 10.62 -35.31 -15.26
C GLY A 91 11.17 -34.11 -14.47
N LEU A 92 12.48 -33.91 -14.53
CA LEU A 92 13.18 -32.78 -13.90
C LEU A 92 13.95 -32.03 -14.99
N CYS A 93 13.77 -30.72 -15.12
CA CYS A 93 14.54 -29.89 -16.03
C CYS A 93 15.07 -28.63 -15.33
N ILE A 94 16.27 -28.19 -15.72
CA ILE A 94 16.95 -27.01 -15.15
C ILE A 94 17.51 -26.18 -16.31
N PRO A 95 17.36 -24.85 -16.29
CA PRO A 95 17.99 -24.00 -17.32
C PRO A 95 19.52 -24.07 -17.20
N GLN A 96 20.21 -24.18 -18.33
CA GLN A 96 21.68 -24.12 -18.39
C GLN A 96 22.22 -22.76 -17.93
N ASP A 97 21.46 -21.69 -18.18
CA ASP A 97 21.82 -20.32 -17.81
C ASP A 97 20.90 -19.79 -16.70
N LEU A 98 21.34 -19.98 -15.45
CA LEU A 98 20.63 -19.48 -14.28
C LEU A 98 20.59 -17.95 -14.21
N THR A 99 21.51 -17.24 -14.87
CA THR A 99 21.53 -15.77 -14.83
C THR A 99 20.35 -15.18 -15.58
N LYS A 100 19.94 -15.80 -16.70
CA LYS A 100 18.72 -15.42 -17.42
C LYS A 100 17.48 -15.70 -16.59
N PHE A 101 17.39 -16.90 -16.00
CA PHE A 101 16.23 -17.31 -15.22
C PHE A 101 16.00 -16.43 -13.97
N PHE A 102 17.08 -16.11 -13.26
CA PHE A 102 17.05 -15.22 -12.10
C PHE A 102 17.27 -13.75 -12.45
N SER A 103 17.25 -13.36 -13.73
CA SER A 103 17.30 -11.95 -14.11
C SER A 103 15.99 -11.27 -13.74
N TYR A 104 16.04 -10.37 -12.77
CA TYR A 104 14.92 -9.53 -12.38
C TYR A 104 15.33 -8.06 -12.49
N GLN A 105 14.39 -7.22 -12.91
CA GLN A 105 14.52 -5.78 -12.72
C GLN A 105 14.32 -5.51 -11.22
N PRO A 106 15.33 -5.00 -10.49
CA PRO A 106 15.17 -4.67 -9.09
C PRO A 106 14.01 -3.70 -8.93
N TRP A 107 13.12 -3.97 -7.97
CA TRP A 107 12.06 -3.01 -7.66
C TRP A 107 12.67 -1.78 -6.98
N GLU A 108 12.51 -0.61 -7.59
CA GLU A 108 12.90 0.67 -7.01
C GLU A 108 11.92 1.06 -5.90
N HIS A 109 12.24 0.70 -4.65
CA HIS A 109 11.47 1.14 -3.48
C HIS A 109 11.87 2.59 -3.13
N LYS A 110 10.92 3.54 -3.19
CA LYS A 110 11.09 4.86 -2.58
C LYS A 110 10.97 4.76 -1.07
N THR A 111 12.05 4.94 -0.34
CA THR A 111 12.03 4.98 1.13
C THR A 111 11.39 6.28 1.62
N ILE A 112 10.92 6.30 2.86
CA ILE A 112 10.39 7.52 3.49
C ILE A 112 11.46 8.64 3.47
N SER A 113 12.74 8.27 3.57
CA SER A 113 13.88 9.19 3.49
C SER A 113 14.08 9.80 2.09
N ASP A 114 13.55 9.17 1.05
CA ASP A 114 13.61 9.67 -0.33
C ASP A 114 12.49 10.68 -0.64
N ILE A 115 11.55 10.87 0.29
CA ILE A 115 10.49 11.89 0.18
C ILE A 115 11.11 13.24 0.54
N VAL A 116 11.57 13.96 -0.49
CA VAL A 116 12.06 15.33 -0.34
C VAL A 116 10.90 16.28 -0.49
N ILE A 117 10.67 17.12 0.53
CA ILE A 117 9.70 18.21 0.46
C ILE A 117 10.19 19.21 -0.59
N THR A 118 9.41 19.36 -1.65
CA THR A 118 9.64 20.33 -2.73
C THR A 118 9.50 21.77 -2.22
N GLU A 119 10.06 22.73 -2.94
CA GLU A 119 9.92 24.15 -2.57
C GLU A 119 8.47 24.63 -2.62
N GLU A 120 7.66 24.06 -3.52
CA GLU A 120 6.22 24.33 -3.63
C GLU A 120 5.48 23.88 -2.36
N GLU A 121 5.72 22.64 -1.93
CA GLU A 121 5.17 22.07 -0.70
C GLU A 121 5.60 22.88 0.54
N LYS A 122 6.84 23.36 0.62
CA LYS A 122 7.29 24.25 1.71
C LYS A 122 6.50 25.56 1.74
N MET A 123 6.22 26.15 0.59
CA MET A 123 5.41 27.37 0.50
C MET A 123 3.97 27.12 0.95
N GLU A 124 3.39 25.97 0.60
CA GLU A 124 2.05 25.59 1.05
C GLU A 124 1.97 25.39 2.56
N ILE A 125 2.99 24.79 3.19
CA ILE A 125 3.07 24.66 4.65
C ILE A 125 3.06 26.03 5.31
N GLU A 126 3.88 26.96 4.82
CA GLU A 126 3.99 28.28 5.43
C GLU A 126 2.70 29.09 5.24
N ALA A 127 2.04 28.96 4.09
CA ALA A 127 0.73 29.55 3.87
C ALA A 127 -0.35 28.94 4.78
N ALA A 128 -0.27 27.65 5.11
CA ALA A 128 -1.22 26.98 6.00
C ALA A 128 -1.07 27.38 7.48
N ARG A 129 0.08 27.94 7.89
CA ARG A 129 0.33 28.40 9.27
C ARG A 129 -0.33 29.72 9.63
N VAL A 130 -0.76 30.48 8.62
CA VAL A 130 -1.28 31.84 8.79
C VAL A 130 -2.75 31.90 8.39
N ASP A 131 -3.58 32.48 9.25
CA ASP A 131 -4.99 32.78 9.00
C ASP A 131 -5.31 34.22 9.45
N ASP A 132 -6.29 34.84 8.78
CA ASP A 132 -6.68 36.22 9.07
C ASP A 132 -7.55 36.34 10.33
N ASP A 133 -8.28 35.27 10.70
CA ASP A 133 -9.11 35.23 11.92
C ASP A 133 -8.26 34.82 13.13
N GLU A 134 -8.27 35.63 14.20
CA GLU A 134 -7.57 35.35 15.46
C GLU A 134 -7.95 33.99 16.07
N THR A 135 -9.21 33.57 15.92
CA THR A 135 -9.68 32.27 16.43
C THR A 135 -9.09 31.12 15.61
N ASN A 136 -9.05 31.26 14.29
CA ASN A 136 -8.49 30.26 13.39
C ASN A 136 -6.97 30.14 13.57
N GLN A 137 -6.28 31.28 13.67
CA GLN A 137 -4.86 31.34 13.95
C GLN A 137 -4.53 30.61 15.26
N ARG A 138 -5.35 30.83 16.31
CA ARG A 138 -5.18 30.13 17.58
C ARG A 138 -5.39 28.61 17.46
N ILE A 139 -6.35 28.15 16.65
CA ILE A 139 -6.57 26.72 16.40
C ILE A 139 -5.36 26.10 15.71
N LEU A 140 -4.79 26.77 14.69
CA LEU A 140 -3.60 26.30 13.97
C LEU A 140 -2.39 26.15 14.92
N GLU A 141 -2.15 27.15 15.77
CA GLU A 141 -1.10 27.07 16.81
C GLU A 141 -1.32 25.90 17.78
N LEU A 142 -2.56 25.64 18.18
CA LEU A 142 -2.88 24.53 19.10
C LEU A 142 -2.69 23.17 18.42
N VAL A 143 -3.02 23.05 17.14
CA VAL A 143 -2.76 21.85 16.34
C VAL A 143 -1.25 21.60 16.20
N GLU A 144 -0.44 22.63 15.95
CA GLU A 144 1.02 22.49 15.93
C GLU A 144 1.57 22.05 17.29
N ASN A 145 1.08 22.65 18.38
CA ASN A 145 1.46 22.30 19.74
C ASN A 145 1.00 20.89 20.16
N LEU A 146 -0.02 20.33 19.51
CA LEU A 146 -0.46 18.95 19.74
C LEU A 146 0.63 17.94 19.30
N GLY A 147 1.51 18.32 18.38
CA GLY A 147 2.66 17.52 17.97
C GLY A 147 3.74 17.47 19.06
N ASN A 148 3.71 18.39 20.02
CA ASN A 148 4.67 18.44 21.13
C ASN A 148 4.12 17.72 22.37
N MET A 149 4.83 16.69 22.83
CA MET A 149 4.43 15.87 23.99
C MET A 149 4.28 16.68 25.29
N ILE A 150 4.94 17.82 25.43
CA ILE A 150 4.88 18.65 26.65
C ILE A 150 3.59 19.49 26.70
N LEU A 151 3.19 20.07 25.57
CA LEU A 151 2.06 21.00 25.48
C LEU A 151 0.75 20.31 25.12
N HIS A 152 0.82 19.05 24.67
CA HIS A 152 -0.30 18.23 24.22
C HIS A 152 -1.54 18.28 25.11
N LYS A 153 -1.42 18.06 26.43
CA LYS A 153 -2.59 18.04 27.34
C LYS A 153 -3.29 19.40 27.41
N LYS A 154 -2.52 20.49 27.41
CA LYS A 154 -3.05 21.85 27.42
C LYS A 154 -3.72 22.17 26.08
N ALA A 155 -3.09 21.76 24.98
CA ALA A 155 -3.62 21.97 23.64
C ALA A 155 -4.96 21.27 23.43
N ILE A 156 -5.12 20.02 23.88
CA ILE A 156 -6.40 19.30 23.82
C ILE A 156 -7.49 20.03 24.61
N GLY A 157 -7.19 20.42 25.85
CA GLY A 157 -8.17 21.11 26.70
C GLY A 157 -8.66 22.43 26.08
N GLU A 158 -7.73 23.22 25.52
CA GLU A 158 -8.08 24.47 24.84
C GLU A 158 -8.86 24.22 23.54
N LEU A 159 -8.51 23.22 22.74
CA LEU A 159 -9.25 22.88 21.51
C LEU A 159 -10.69 22.45 21.80
N ILE A 160 -10.91 21.66 22.85
CA ILE A 160 -12.27 21.26 23.28
C ILE A 160 -13.05 22.51 23.75
N ALA A 161 -12.44 23.37 24.57
CA ALA A 161 -13.08 24.59 25.03
C ALA A 161 -13.41 25.56 23.87
N ILE A 162 -12.56 25.64 22.84
CA ILE A 162 -12.84 26.43 21.64
C ILE A 162 -13.97 25.80 20.82
N LYS A 163 -14.05 24.46 20.73
CA LYS A 163 -15.16 23.78 20.05
C LYS A 163 -16.51 24.06 20.72
N GLU A 164 -16.54 24.07 22.06
CA GLU A 164 -17.76 24.38 22.83
C GLU A 164 -18.17 25.85 22.74
N ASN A 165 -17.21 26.78 22.81
CA ASN A 165 -17.51 28.23 22.85
C ASN A 165 -17.62 28.87 21.45
N LYS A 166 -16.87 28.37 20.48
CA LYS A 166 -16.69 28.97 19.14
C LYS A 166 -16.77 27.89 18.05
N GLY A 167 -17.84 27.11 18.06
CA GLY A 167 -18.08 26.02 17.10
C GLY A 167 -18.16 26.43 15.61
N HIS A 168 -18.24 27.73 15.29
CA HIS A 168 -18.25 28.20 13.89
C HIS A 168 -16.92 27.96 13.16
N ALA A 169 -15.78 28.04 13.86
CA ALA A 169 -14.47 27.82 13.23
C ALA A 169 -14.34 26.40 12.65
N PHE A 170 -14.84 25.39 13.37
CA PHE A 170 -14.83 23.99 12.95
C PHE A 170 -15.85 23.61 11.86
N LYS A 171 -16.59 24.60 11.33
CA LYS A 171 -17.44 24.46 10.14
C LYS A 171 -16.75 24.94 8.86
N GLN A 172 -15.64 25.67 8.97
CA GLN A 172 -14.99 26.30 7.82
C GLN A 172 -14.12 25.29 7.07
N VAL A 173 -14.42 25.11 5.78
CA VAL A 173 -13.64 24.25 4.86
C VAL A 173 -12.21 24.77 4.69
N ARG A 174 -12.02 26.09 4.66
CA ARG A 174 -10.70 26.72 4.49
C ARG A 174 -9.76 26.38 5.65
N LEU A 175 -10.24 26.48 6.90
CA LEU A 175 -9.47 26.10 8.08
C LEU A 175 -9.12 24.61 8.06
N PHE A 176 -10.08 23.75 7.69
CA PHE A 176 -9.84 22.31 7.61
C PHE A 176 -8.74 21.95 6.60
N LYS A 177 -8.71 22.59 5.42
CA LYS A 177 -7.64 22.37 4.42
C LYS A 177 -6.26 22.71 5.01
N LYS A 178 -6.13 23.84 5.72
CA LYS A 178 -4.88 24.22 6.40
C LYS A 178 -4.48 23.22 7.48
N VAL A 179 -5.44 22.74 8.28
CA VAL A 179 -5.18 21.70 9.29
C VAL A 179 -4.75 20.38 8.65
N MET A 180 -5.32 19.98 7.52
CA MET A 180 -4.90 18.77 6.80
C MET A 180 -3.44 18.86 6.34
N VAL A 181 -3.04 20.02 5.80
CA VAL A 181 -1.64 20.31 5.48
C VAL A 181 -0.78 20.13 6.73
N LEU A 182 -1.12 20.76 7.86
CA LEU A 182 -0.34 20.58 9.10
C LEU A 182 -0.26 19.12 9.58
N LEU A 183 -1.33 18.33 9.45
CA LEU A 183 -1.34 16.91 9.84
C LEU A 183 -0.50 16.00 8.94
N GLU A 184 -0.34 16.39 7.67
CA GLU A 184 0.50 15.73 6.69
C GLU A 184 1.99 15.92 7.00
N TYR A 185 2.39 17.16 7.28
CA TYR A 185 3.80 17.51 7.48
C TYR A 185 4.34 17.28 8.89
N HIS A 186 3.49 17.35 9.91
CA HIS A 186 3.90 17.06 11.27
C HIS A 186 3.64 15.60 11.65
N HIS A 187 4.57 15.02 12.44
CA HIS A 187 4.45 13.65 12.89
C HIS A 187 3.45 13.52 14.05
N PHE A 188 2.20 13.19 13.72
CA PHE A 188 1.15 12.88 14.68
C PHE A 188 0.88 11.38 14.79
N ARG A 189 0.62 10.90 16.01
CA ARG A 189 0.10 9.54 16.22
C ARG A 189 -1.34 9.45 15.71
N LEU A 190 -1.75 8.26 15.26
CA LEU A 190 -3.09 8.03 14.71
C LEU A 190 -4.24 8.52 15.62
N PRO A 191 -4.23 8.31 16.95
CA PRO A 191 -5.29 8.84 17.82
C PRO A 191 -5.42 10.36 17.77
N MET A 192 -4.31 11.08 17.61
CA MET A 192 -4.31 12.55 17.55
C MET A 192 -4.80 13.07 16.22
N ARG A 193 -4.42 12.41 15.12
CA ARG A 193 -4.99 12.70 13.79
C ARG A 193 -6.50 12.53 13.80
N ARG A 194 -7.00 11.43 14.36
CA ARG A 194 -8.45 11.19 14.52
C ARG A 194 -9.12 12.27 15.36
N PHE A 195 -8.56 12.58 16.52
CA PHE A 195 -9.07 13.64 17.39
C PHE A 195 -9.23 14.98 16.64
N VAL A 196 -8.17 15.45 15.96
CA VAL A 196 -8.21 16.72 15.23
C VAL A 196 -9.25 16.70 14.10
N ILE A 197 -9.35 15.60 13.34
CA ILE A 197 -10.35 15.45 12.28
C ILE A 197 -11.79 15.46 12.85
N GLU A 198 -12.01 14.80 13.98
CA GLU A 198 -13.31 14.72 14.66
C GLU A 198 -13.74 16.03 15.36
N LEU A 199 -12.85 17.01 15.48
CA LEU A 199 -13.24 18.35 15.90
C LEU A 199 -14.16 19.02 14.86
N PHE A 200 -13.97 18.71 13.56
CA PHE A 200 -14.72 19.29 12.46
C PHE A 200 -16.03 18.55 12.17
N GLU A 201 -17.02 19.27 11.66
CA GLU A 201 -18.31 18.67 11.31
C GLU A 201 -18.17 17.72 10.12
N LYS A 202 -18.95 16.62 10.14
CA LYS A 202 -18.98 15.63 9.05
C LYS A 202 -19.34 16.26 7.68
N ARG A 203 -20.04 17.40 7.67
CA ARG A 203 -20.33 18.15 6.44
C ARG A 203 -19.07 18.69 5.77
N VAL A 204 -18.10 19.17 6.55
CA VAL A 204 -16.84 19.72 6.02
C VAL A 204 -16.05 18.65 5.26
N LEU A 205 -15.97 17.44 5.84
CA LEU A 205 -15.37 16.28 5.20
C LEU A 205 -16.08 15.91 3.89
N ARG A 206 -17.41 15.93 3.87
CA ARG A 206 -18.18 15.65 2.65
C ARG A 206 -17.93 16.67 1.55
N LEU A 207 -17.93 17.96 1.88
CA LEU A 207 -17.69 19.04 0.91
C LEU A 207 -16.32 18.93 0.24
N ILE A 208 -15.29 18.52 0.99
CA ILE A 208 -13.93 18.36 0.44
C ILE A 208 -13.82 17.13 -0.45
N VAL A 209 -14.42 16.01 -0.03
CA VAL A 209 -14.34 14.75 -0.78
C VAL A 209 -15.19 14.78 -2.06
N LEU A 210 -16.32 15.50 -2.02
CA LEU A 210 -17.28 15.56 -3.13
C LEU A 210 -17.09 16.78 -4.03
N GLU A 211 -16.12 17.66 -3.73
CA GLU A 211 -15.87 18.91 -4.46
C GLU A 211 -17.15 19.75 -4.67
N GLU A 212 -18.09 19.71 -3.72
CA GLU A 212 -19.29 20.53 -3.79
C GLU A 212 -18.88 22.00 -3.57
N ASP A 213 -18.94 22.80 -4.63
CA ASP A 213 -18.55 24.21 -4.66
C ASP A 213 -19.15 24.98 -3.48
N SER A 214 -18.28 25.67 -2.75
CA SER A 214 -18.66 26.61 -1.69
C SER A 214 -19.16 27.91 -2.30
N ASP A 215 -20.26 27.87 -3.05
CA ASP A 215 -21.03 29.06 -3.39
C ASP A 215 -22.24 29.10 -2.46
N ASP A 216 -22.15 29.95 -1.44
CA ASP A 216 -23.29 30.71 -0.91
C ASP A 216 -22.75 31.77 0.07
N GLU A 217 -22.44 32.94 -0.50
CA GLU A 217 -22.42 34.20 0.24
C GLU A 217 -23.82 34.53 0.78
N GLU A 218 -23.84 35.33 1.84
CA GLU A 218 -24.95 35.74 2.68
C GLU A 218 -26.30 36.03 1.99
N VAL A 219 -27.40 35.55 2.59
CA VAL A 219 -28.70 36.25 2.52
C VAL A 219 -29.25 36.52 3.91
N VAL A 220 -29.27 37.81 4.22
CA VAL A 220 -29.89 38.48 5.36
C VAL A 220 -31.40 38.19 5.43
N GLY A 221 -31.83 37.76 6.61
CA GLY A 221 -33.06 38.17 7.30
C GLY A 221 -34.41 38.10 6.57
N ARG A 222 -35.27 37.17 7.03
CA ARG A 222 -36.71 37.43 7.16
C ARG A 222 -37.29 36.61 8.33
N GLY A 223 -37.80 37.34 9.32
CA GLY A 223 -38.47 36.77 10.49
C GLY A 223 -39.84 36.16 10.17
N GLY A 224 -40.28 35.27 11.06
CA GLY A 224 -41.61 34.66 11.04
C GLY A 224 -41.77 33.58 12.10
N SER A 225 -42.23 34.00 13.27
CA SER A 225 -42.80 33.27 14.42
C SER A 225 -43.28 31.82 14.28
N GLY A 226 -43.11 31.04 15.35
CA GLY A 226 -44.20 30.23 15.91
C GLY A 226 -43.91 28.80 16.37
N ALA A 227 -43.78 28.64 17.69
CA ALA A 227 -44.37 27.56 18.51
C ALA A 227 -43.71 26.15 18.60
N ASN A 228 -43.19 25.92 19.82
CA ASN A 228 -43.46 24.82 20.77
C ASN A 228 -42.70 23.47 20.77
N GLU A 229 -42.19 23.23 22.00
CA GLU A 229 -42.16 21.99 22.80
C GLU A 229 -41.31 20.77 22.41
N GLY A 230 -40.49 20.33 23.37
CA GLY A 230 -39.86 19.02 23.37
C GLY A 230 -38.70 18.87 24.36
N ARG A 231 -39.02 18.89 25.67
CA ARG A 231 -38.11 18.50 26.76
C ARG A 231 -37.81 17.00 26.68
N VAL A 232 -36.54 16.59 26.67
CA VAL A 232 -36.07 15.34 27.27
C VAL A 232 -34.64 15.57 27.81
N GLU A 233 -34.48 15.37 29.11
CA GLU A 233 -33.21 15.25 29.82
C GLU A 233 -32.71 13.81 29.65
N GLU A 234 -31.48 13.60 29.20
CA GLU A 234 -30.75 12.34 29.46
C GLU A 234 -29.33 12.67 29.92
N GLY A 235 -29.07 12.36 31.18
CA GLY A 235 -27.75 12.37 31.78
C GLY A 235 -26.95 11.17 31.32
N LEU A 236 -25.66 11.39 31.07
CA LEU A 236 -24.69 10.33 30.85
C LEU A 236 -23.85 10.18 32.11
N GLU A 237 -24.20 9.16 32.88
CA GLU A 237 -23.37 8.55 33.91
C GLU A 237 -22.19 7.84 33.22
N VAL A 238 -20.97 8.11 33.67
CA VAL A 238 -19.79 7.35 33.26
C VAL A 238 -19.52 6.36 34.39
N GLU A 239 -20.04 5.14 34.24
CA GLU A 239 -19.62 4.00 35.04
C GLU A 239 -18.19 3.60 34.64
N GLY A 240 -17.35 3.42 35.66
CA GLY A 240 -16.02 2.85 35.50
C GLY A 240 -16.12 1.33 35.46
N GLU A 241 -15.50 0.73 34.46
CA GLU A 241 -15.11 -0.67 34.49
C GLU A 241 -13.58 -0.74 34.37
N GLU A 242 -12.97 -1.17 35.46
CA GLU A 242 -11.67 -1.83 35.44
C GLU A 242 -11.86 -3.17 34.75
N ASP A 243 -11.01 -3.50 33.77
CA ASP A 243 -10.60 -4.88 33.61
C ASP A 243 -9.15 -4.99 33.14
N SER A 244 -8.44 -5.79 33.93
CA SER A 244 -7.09 -6.28 33.73
C SER A 244 -7.12 -7.39 32.70
N ASP A 245 -6.33 -7.29 31.64
CA ASP A 245 -5.46 -8.42 31.32
C ASP A 245 -4.28 -8.06 30.42
N SER A 246 -3.16 -8.69 30.78
CA SER A 246 -1.83 -8.52 30.25
C SER A 246 -1.68 -9.25 28.91
N GLU A 247 -1.38 -8.50 27.84
CA GLU A 247 -0.52 -8.99 26.77
C GLU A 247 0.50 -7.92 26.35
N GLY A 248 1.76 -8.32 26.32
CA GLY A 248 2.92 -7.42 26.19
C GLY A 248 2.93 -6.63 24.89
N VAL A 249 2.56 -5.35 24.98
CA VAL A 249 2.74 -4.38 23.90
C VAL A 249 4.23 -4.03 23.80
N ARG A 250 4.92 -4.68 22.86
CA ARG A 250 6.25 -4.25 22.40
C ARG A 250 6.17 -2.78 21.99
N THR A 251 6.96 -1.95 22.66
CA THR A 251 7.08 -0.53 22.32
C THR A 251 7.72 -0.38 20.93
N GLU A 252 7.16 0.51 20.12
CA GLU A 252 7.58 0.84 18.75
C GLU A 252 9.06 1.23 18.58
N ARG A 253 9.81 1.41 19.68
CA ARG A 253 11.26 1.60 19.68
C ARG A 253 12.08 0.37 19.28
N GLN A 254 11.45 -0.78 19.01
CA GLN A 254 12.11 -1.98 18.46
C GLN A 254 12.00 -2.13 16.93
N ARG A 255 11.37 -1.19 16.21
CA ARG A 255 11.60 -1.04 14.77
C ARG A 255 12.83 -0.17 14.51
N SER A 256 13.93 -0.44 15.22
CA SER A 256 15.24 -0.05 14.72
C SER A 256 15.48 -0.90 13.48
N VAL A 257 15.44 -0.22 12.34
CA VAL A 257 16.00 -0.62 11.05
C VAL A 257 17.11 -1.64 11.25
N THR A 258 16.85 -2.90 10.90
CA THR A 258 17.95 -3.78 10.54
C THR A 258 18.38 -3.31 9.16
N ASP A 259 19.48 -2.56 9.14
CA ASP A 259 20.17 -2.17 7.92
C ASP A 259 20.60 -3.43 7.17
N ILE A 260 19.74 -3.92 6.27
CA ILE A 260 20.11 -4.98 5.32
C ILE A 260 21.20 -4.47 4.36
N GLY A 261 21.42 -3.15 4.28
CA GLY A 261 22.52 -2.54 3.54
C GLY A 261 23.90 -2.66 4.20
N ALA A 262 23.99 -2.88 5.52
CA ALA A 262 25.28 -2.99 6.20
C ALA A 262 25.93 -4.38 6.03
N VAL A 263 25.12 -5.43 5.89
CA VAL A 263 25.62 -6.82 5.76
C VAL A 263 26.18 -7.10 4.36
N ALA A 264 25.75 -6.34 3.34
CA ALA A 264 26.25 -6.52 1.97
C ALA A 264 27.67 -5.99 1.76
N ASN A 265 28.10 -4.98 2.52
CA ASN A 265 29.43 -4.38 2.37
C ASN A 265 30.55 -5.08 3.16
N GLU A 266 30.22 -5.90 4.16
CA GLU A 266 31.22 -6.72 4.87
C GLU A 266 31.55 -8.02 4.11
N ALA A 267 30.65 -8.53 3.26
CA ALA A 267 30.91 -9.72 2.46
C ALA A 267 31.85 -9.47 1.27
N ILE A 268 31.95 -8.23 0.78
CA ILE A 268 32.80 -7.88 -0.38
C ILE A 268 34.26 -7.63 0.03
N ASN A 269 34.52 -7.27 1.29
CA ASN A 269 35.88 -7.03 1.81
C ASN A 269 36.53 -8.24 2.52
N ALA A 270 35.83 -9.37 2.62
CA ALA A 270 36.37 -10.60 3.21
C ALA A 270 36.90 -11.61 2.17
N SER A 271 37.04 -11.21 0.91
CA SER A 271 37.71 -11.99 -0.15
C SER A 271 38.89 -11.22 -0.73
N ILE A 272 39.95 -11.11 0.06
CA ILE A 272 41.35 -11.01 -0.38
C ILE A 272 42.14 -12.07 0.39
#